data_AF-A0A1W9XDF0-F1
#
_entry.id   AF-A0A1W9XDF0-F1
#
_cell.length_a   1.000
_cell.length_b   1.000
_cell.length_c   1.000
_cell.angle_alpha   90.00
_cell.angle_beta   90.00
_cell.angle_gamma   90.00
#
_symmetry.space_group_name_H-M   'P 1'
#
loop_
_entity.id
_entity.type
_entity.pdbx_description
1 polymer ?
#
loop_
_entity_poly.entity_id
_entity_poly.type
_entity_poly.pdbx_seq_one_letter_code
_entity_poly.pdbx_strand_id
1 'polypeptide(L)'
;MNENNDKQLTTLSKADTTEDIADFWDTHSLADYWDQTHEVEFEVTARRRRRVTLDPELWPKIEVQARMRGILPETLINIWLLERIKNCTSA
;
A
#
# COMPACT_ATOMS: atom_id res chain seq x y z
N MET A 1 12.65 -10.97 39.46
CA MET A 1 12.37 -10.09 38.31
C MET A 1 10.89 -10.19 38.06
N ASN A 2 10.13 -9.14 38.33
CA ASN A 2 8.72 -9.08 37.93
C ASN A 2 8.70 -8.52 36.51
N GLU A 3 8.45 -9.38 35.53
CA GLU A 3 8.19 -8.96 34.16
C GLU A 3 6.78 -8.38 34.12
N ASN A 4 6.67 -7.05 34.19
CA ASN A 4 5.42 -6.36 33.89
C ASN A 4 5.21 -6.42 32.38
N ASN A 5 4.59 -7.51 31.91
CA ASN A 5 4.12 -7.63 30.54
C ASN A 5 2.76 -6.94 30.40
N ASP A 6 2.74 -5.60 30.54
CA ASP A 6 1.57 -4.78 30.28
C ASP A 6 1.31 -4.76 28.77
N LYS A 7 0.63 -5.79 28.29
CA LYS A 7 0.11 -5.84 26.92
C LYS A 7 -0.77 -4.62 26.69
N GLN A 8 -0.43 -3.79 25.71
CA GLN A 8 -1.23 -2.62 25.34
C GLN A 8 -2.51 -3.10 24.65
N LEU A 9 -3.57 -3.23 25.44
CA LEU A 9 -4.89 -3.58 24.94
C LEU A 9 -5.57 -2.37 24.32
N THR A 10 -6.30 -2.61 23.25
CA THR A 10 -7.20 -1.63 22.64
C THR A 10 -8.33 -1.22 23.60
N THR A 11 -8.78 0.03 23.52
CA THR A 11 -9.74 0.58 24.48
C THR A 11 -11.12 -0.07 24.39
N LEU A 12 -11.61 -0.39 23.19
CA LEU A 12 -12.95 -0.95 22.96
C LEU A 12 -12.96 -2.48 22.93
N SER A 13 -12.21 -3.10 22.03
CA SER A 13 -12.19 -4.56 21.86
C SER A 13 -11.36 -5.32 22.90
N LYS A 14 -10.57 -4.61 23.74
CA LYS A 14 -9.71 -5.20 24.79
C LYS A 14 -8.78 -6.31 24.27
N ALA A 15 -8.36 -6.20 23.02
CA ALA A 15 -7.48 -7.14 22.34
C ALA A 15 -6.10 -6.51 22.03
N ASP A 16 -5.05 -7.34 21.97
CA ASP A 16 -3.67 -6.97 21.65
C ASP A 16 -3.22 -7.39 20.24
N THR A 17 -3.91 -8.34 19.59
CA THR A 17 -3.60 -8.79 18.22
C THR A 17 -4.56 -8.21 17.19
N THR A 18 -4.12 -8.12 15.93
CA THR A 18 -4.98 -7.57 14.86
C THR A 18 -6.14 -8.51 14.55
N GLU A 19 -5.88 -9.81 14.61
CA GLU A 19 -6.84 -10.89 14.42
C GLU A 19 -7.95 -10.85 15.48
N ASP A 20 -7.59 -10.77 16.76
CA ASP A 20 -8.57 -10.72 17.85
C ASP A 20 -9.42 -9.42 17.82
N ILE A 21 -8.84 -8.30 17.36
CA ILE A 21 -9.59 -7.05 17.15
C ILE A 21 -10.61 -7.23 16.02
N ALA A 22 -10.23 -7.91 14.93
CA ALA A 22 -11.14 -8.18 13.81
C ALA A 22 -12.30 -9.09 14.24
N ASP A 23 -12.00 -10.19 14.94
CA ASP A 23 -13.02 -11.14 15.44
C ASP A 23 -14.05 -10.45 16.35
N PHE A 24 -13.61 -9.48 17.17
CA PHE A 24 -14.52 -8.66 17.97
C PHE A 24 -15.47 -7.84 17.10
N TRP A 25 -14.94 -7.10 16.10
CA TRP A 25 -15.75 -6.22 15.24
C TRP A 25 -16.59 -6.97 14.20
N ASP A 26 -16.28 -8.22 13.89
CA ASP A 26 -17.15 -9.08 13.05
C ASP A 26 -18.50 -9.36 13.73
N THR A 27 -18.54 -9.31 15.06
CA THR A 27 -19.75 -9.61 15.85
C THR A 27 -20.37 -8.38 16.53
N HIS A 28 -19.66 -7.25 16.57
CA HIS A 28 -20.09 -6.02 17.24
C HIS A 28 -20.25 -4.86 16.27
N SER A 29 -21.31 -4.06 16.42
CA SER A 29 -21.52 -2.87 15.60
C SER A 29 -20.77 -1.67 16.17
N LEU A 30 -20.11 -0.88 15.33
CA LEU A 30 -19.51 0.40 15.74
C LEU A 30 -20.55 1.35 16.36
N ALA A 31 -21.81 1.28 15.90
CA ALA A 31 -22.88 2.12 16.40
C ALA A 31 -23.13 1.94 17.90
N ASP A 32 -22.91 0.73 18.44
CA ASP A 32 -23.12 0.41 19.86
C ASP A 32 -22.10 1.13 20.78
N TYR A 33 -21.02 1.63 20.20
CA TYR A 33 -19.92 2.29 20.89
C TYR A 33 -19.77 3.76 20.47
N TRP A 34 -20.72 4.31 19.71
CA TRP A 34 -20.60 5.65 19.13
C TRP A 34 -20.31 6.74 20.19
N ASP A 35 -20.97 6.68 21.34
CA ASP A 35 -20.77 7.62 22.46
C ASP A 35 -19.40 7.51 23.14
N GLN A 36 -18.65 6.42 22.87
CA GLN A 36 -17.29 6.18 23.35
C GLN A 36 -16.23 6.54 22.29
N THR A 37 -16.66 6.95 21.09
CA THR A 37 -15.78 7.40 20.01
C THR A 37 -15.71 8.92 19.96
N HIS A 38 -14.70 9.44 19.26
CA HIS A 38 -14.58 10.85 18.96
C HIS A 38 -14.34 11.03 17.46
N GLU A 39 -14.82 12.15 16.92
CA GLU A 39 -14.60 12.50 15.52
C GLU A 39 -13.11 12.77 15.27
N VAL A 40 -12.57 12.20 14.19
CA VAL A 40 -11.19 12.40 13.77
C VAL A 40 -11.21 12.83 12.30
N GLU A 41 -10.60 13.99 12.02
CA GLU A 41 -10.36 14.45 10.66
C GLU A 41 -9.04 13.86 10.14
N PHE A 42 -9.07 13.24 8.96
CA PHE A 42 -7.88 12.71 8.30
C PHE A 42 -7.90 13.01 6.80
N GLU A 43 -6.74 13.32 6.25
CA GLU A 43 -6.59 13.63 4.82
C GLU A 43 -6.17 12.39 4.03
N VAL A 44 -7.05 11.91 3.15
CA VAL A 44 -6.71 10.81 2.23
C VAL A 44 -6.14 11.38 0.94
N THR A 45 -4.80 11.43 0.85
CA THR A 45 -4.14 11.81 -0.41
C THR A 45 -4.11 10.63 -1.40
N ALA A 46 -5.19 10.43 -2.14
CA ALA A 46 -5.21 9.51 -3.28
C ALA A 46 -4.66 10.20 -4.54
N ARG A 47 -3.33 10.23 -4.72
CA ARG A 47 -2.72 10.79 -5.95
C ARG A 47 -3.28 10.06 -7.18
N ARG A 48 -3.87 10.81 -8.13
CA ARG A 48 -4.32 10.26 -9.41
C ARG A 48 -3.11 9.70 -10.17
N ARG A 49 -3.02 8.37 -10.26
CA ARG A 49 -2.00 7.68 -11.05
C ARG A 49 -2.54 7.42 -12.46
N ARG A 50 -1.78 7.79 -13.49
CA ARG A 50 -2.02 7.31 -14.86
C ARG A 50 -1.44 5.90 -14.96
N ARG A 51 -2.25 4.94 -15.40
CA ARG A 51 -1.84 3.55 -15.60
C ARG A 51 -1.82 3.25 -17.09
N VAL A 52 -0.80 2.55 -17.54
CA VAL A 52 -0.69 2.03 -18.90
C VAL A 52 -0.62 0.52 -18.79
N THR A 53 -1.51 -0.18 -19.48
CA THR A 53 -1.48 -1.63 -19.57
C THR A 53 -0.36 -2.05 -20.50
N LEU A 54 0.46 -3.00 -20.07
CA LEU A 54 1.47 -3.64 -20.89
C LEU A 54 0.97 -5.00 -21.35
N ASP A 55 1.51 -5.46 -22.48
CA ASP A 55 1.30 -6.83 -22.92
C ASP A 55 1.81 -7.82 -21.86
N PRO A 56 1.03 -8.85 -21.48
CA PRO A 56 1.45 -9.86 -20.51
C PRO A 56 2.77 -10.55 -20.86
N GLU A 57 3.07 -10.73 -22.15
CA GLU A 57 4.31 -11.36 -22.61
C GLU A 57 5.52 -10.41 -22.55
N LEU A 58 5.28 -9.11 -22.45
CA LEU A 58 6.32 -8.10 -22.36
C LEU A 58 6.83 -7.93 -20.93
N TRP A 59 5.97 -8.09 -19.93
CA TRP A 59 6.32 -7.87 -18.52
C TRP A 59 7.50 -8.73 -18.04
N PRO A 60 7.54 -10.05 -18.27
CA PRO A 60 8.67 -10.88 -17.84
C PRO A 60 10.00 -10.45 -18.45
N LYS A 61 9.96 -9.96 -19.71
CA LYS A 61 11.16 -9.48 -20.42
C LYS A 61 11.68 -8.19 -19.78
N ILE A 62 10.78 -7.28 -19.42
CA ILE A 62 11.14 -6.03 -18.71
C ILE A 62 11.74 -6.36 -17.35
N GLU A 63 11.11 -7.26 -16.59
CA GLU A 63 11.55 -7.62 -15.24
C GLU A 63 12.97 -8.20 -15.25
N VAL A 64 13.26 -9.13 -16.16
CA VAL A 64 14.62 -9.70 -16.33
C VAL A 64 15.64 -8.60 -16.62
N GLN A 65 15.33 -7.70 -17.56
CA GLN A 65 16.25 -6.62 -17.92
C GLN A 65 16.46 -5.60 -16.80
N ALA A 66 15.40 -5.26 -16.06
CA ALA A 66 15.45 -4.35 -14.94
C ALA A 66 16.29 -4.94 -13.80
N ARG A 67 16.09 -6.22 -13.49
CA ARG A 67 16.87 -6.97 -12.50
C ARG A 67 18.35 -7.05 -12.86
N MET A 68 18.68 -7.34 -14.13
CA MET A 68 20.08 -7.36 -14.60
C MET A 68 20.78 -6.00 -14.44
N ARG A 69 20.01 -4.91 -14.51
CA ARG A 69 20.50 -3.53 -14.36
C ARG A 69 20.42 -3.01 -12.92
N GLY A 70 19.88 -3.79 -11.98
CA GLY A 70 19.70 -3.38 -10.58
C GLY A 70 18.71 -2.23 -10.39
N ILE A 71 17.75 -2.06 -11.30
CA ILE A 71 16.73 -1.00 -11.25
C ILE A 71 15.32 -1.57 -11.26
N LEU A 72 14.34 -0.73 -10.91
CA LEU A 72 12.93 -1.09 -10.98
C LEU A 72 12.43 -1.19 -12.44
N PRO A 73 11.51 -2.11 -12.75
CA PRO A 73 10.85 -2.18 -14.06
C PRO A 73 10.28 -0.84 -14.53
N GLU A 74 9.65 -0.08 -13.64
CA GLU A 74 9.08 1.24 -13.93
C GLU A 74 10.15 2.24 -14.37
N THR A 75 11.32 2.21 -13.70
CA THR A 75 12.46 3.06 -14.05
C THR A 75 12.97 2.70 -15.45
N LEU A 76 13.11 1.41 -15.75
CA LEU A 76 13.55 0.93 -17.06
C LEU A 76 12.58 1.37 -18.18
N ILE A 77 11.27 1.20 -17.96
CA ILE A 77 10.22 1.62 -18.89
C ILE A 77 10.32 3.12 -19.16
N ASN A 78 10.45 3.93 -18.11
CA ASN A 78 10.54 5.38 -18.25
C ASN A 78 11.78 5.81 -19.05
N ILE A 79 12.94 5.18 -18.82
CA ILE A 79 14.16 5.45 -19.59
C ILE A 79 13.94 5.14 -21.07
N TRP A 80 13.41 3.96 -21.40
CA TRP A 80 13.16 3.58 -22.79
C TRP A 80 12.16 4.51 -23.49
N LEU A 81 11.09 4.91 -22.80
CA LEU A 81 10.12 5.87 -23.36
C LEU A 81 10.77 7.24 -23.60
N LEU A 82 11.59 7.73 -22.67
CA LEU A 82 12.31 9.00 -22.82
C LEU A 82 13.28 8.96 -24.01
N GLU A 83 14.03 7.87 -24.19
CA GLU A 83 14.93 7.67 -25.33
C GLU A 83 14.17 7.69 -26.66
N ARG A 84 13.04 6.97 -26.75
CA ARG A 84 12.20 6.92 -27.95
C ARG A 84 11.60 8.27 -28.30
N ILE A 85 11.09 9.00 -27.32
CA ILE A 85 10.51 10.34 -27.55
C ILE A 85 11.58 11.31 -28.06
N LYS A 86 12.76 11.34 -27.44
CA LYS A 86 13.87 12.20 -27.88
C LYS A 86 14.27 11.93 -29.32
N ASN A 87 14.36 10.67 -29.72
CA ASN A 87 14.73 10.29 -31.07
C ASN A 87 13.64 10.67 -32.10
N CYS A 88 12.36 10.67 -31.71
CA CYS A 88 11.28 11.13 -32.58
C CYS A 88 11.22 12.64 -32.76
N THR A 89 11.60 13.43 -31.76
CA THR A 89 11.60 14.91 -31.84
C THR A 89 12.83 15.48 -32.55
N SER A 90 13.86 14.66 -32.74
CA SER A 90 15.12 15.04 -33.41
C SER A 90 15.12 14.77 -34.92
N ALA A 91 13.97 14.41 -35.49
CA ALA A 91 13.73 14.13 -36.91
C ALA A 91 12.65 15.08 -37.44
#